data_AF-A0AAD1ZEB4-F1
#
_entry.id   AF-A0AAD1ZEB4-F1
#
_cell.length_a   1.000
_cell.length_b   1.000
_cell.length_c   1.000
_cell.angle_alpha   90.00
_cell.angle_beta   90.00
_cell.angle_gamma   90.00
#
_symmetry.space_group_name_H-M   'P 1'
#
loop_
_entity.id
_entity.type
_entity.pdbx_description
1 polymer ?
#
loop_
_entity_poly.entity_id
_entity_poly.type
_entity_poly.pdbx_seq_one_letter_code
_entity_poly.pdbx_strand_id
1 'polypeptide(L)'
;MFRQASRFLLTRSSAATMRWRCPFSTDLPVETAVDSKFVDAWKQSIPNLDPPKTPSAFMKPRPPTPSTIPSKLTVNLALPYDSLVSAKEVDMIIIPATTGQMGVLPGHVATIAELKPGVLSVHDEGTCRIHPKAKLSIKR
;
A
#
# COMPACT_ATOMS: atom_id res chain seq x y z
N MET A 1 -54.54 -39.00 41.56
CA MET A 1 -53.42 -39.11 40.60
C MET A 1 -53.35 -37.81 39.80
N PHE A 2 -52.56 -36.83 40.26
CA PHE A 2 -52.45 -35.52 39.61
C PHE A 2 -51.10 -35.42 38.89
N ARG A 3 -51.14 -35.15 37.58
CA ARG A 3 -49.97 -35.04 36.71
C ARG A 3 -49.37 -33.64 36.80
N GLN A 4 -48.07 -33.60 37.00
CA GLN A 4 -47.21 -32.42 37.09
C GLN A 4 -46.97 -31.84 35.68
N ALA A 5 -47.10 -30.51 35.53
CA ALA A 5 -46.74 -29.79 34.31
C ALA A 5 -45.64 -28.76 34.65
N SER A 6 -44.41 -29.07 34.24
CA SER A 6 -43.26 -28.18 34.36
C SER A 6 -43.33 -27.11 33.28
N ARG A 7 -43.48 -25.84 33.69
CA ARG A 7 -43.45 -24.67 32.80
C ARG A 7 -42.02 -24.44 32.32
N PHE A 8 -41.74 -24.73 31.05
CA PHE A 8 -40.50 -24.33 30.39
C PHE A 8 -40.53 -22.82 30.14
N LEU A 9 -39.63 -22.07 30.78
CA LEU A 9 -39.35 -20.67 30.47
C LEU A 9 -38.39 -20.63 29.27
N LEU A 10 -38.83 -20.06 28.15
CA LEU A 10 -37.95 -19.74 27.02
C LEU A 10 -37.08 -18.54 27.40
N THR A 11 -35.82 -18.77 27.73
CA THR A 11 -34.82 -17.71 27.87
C THR A 11 -34.46 -17.20 26.48
N ARG A 12 -34.87 -15.96 26.17
CA ARG A 12 -34.53 -15.24 24.94
C ARG A 12 -33.03 -15.02 24.85
N SER A 13 -32.35 -15.79 24.01
CA SER A 13 -30.93 -15.58 23.68
C SER A 13 -30.74 -14.23 23.00
N SER A 14 -30.00 -13.34 23.66
CA SER A 14 -29.51 -12.10 23.07
C SER A 14 -28.54 -12.44 21.94
N ALA A 15 -28.96 -12.23 20.69
CA ALA A 15 -28.09 -12.32 19.53
C ALA A 15 -27.05 -11.19 19.60
N ALA A 16 -25.91 -11.46 20.25
CA ALA A 16 -24.73 -10.64 20.12
C ALA A 16 -24.25 -10.79 18.67
N THR A 17 -24.52 -9.77 17.86
CA THR A 17 -23.96 -9.66 16.52
C THR A 17 -22.44 -9.52 16.66
N MET A 18 -21.72 -10.64 16.60
CA MET A 18 -20.28 -10.61 16.37
C MET A 18 -20.06 -9.97 15.01
N ARG A 19 -19.87 -8.65 15.00
CA ARG A 19 -19.30 -7.95 13.85
C ARG A 19 -17.88 -8.44 13.70
N TRP A 20 -17.67 -9.47 12.90
CA TRP A 20 -16.37 -9.77 12.32
C TRP A 20 -15.98 -8.56 11.45
N ARG A 21 -15.30 -7.60 12.06
CA ARG A 21 -14.51 -6.62 11.31
C ARG A 21 -13.28 -7.37 10.84
N CYS A 22 -13.27 -7.79 9.58
CA CYS A 22 -12.01 -8.05 8.90
C CYS A 22 -11.24 -6.71 8.88
N PRO A 23 -10.09 -6.59 9.54
CA PRO A 23 -9.26 -5.41 9.39
C PRO A 23 -8.88 -5.27 7.91
N PHE A 24 -8.94 -4.05 7.39
CA PHE A 24 -8.49 -3.78 6.05
C PHE A 24 -6.97 -4.02 6.00
N SER A 25 -6.44 -4.54 4.89
CA SER A 25 -4.99 -4.86 4.75
C SER A 25 -4.05 -3.65 4.96
N THR A 26 -4.60 -2.46 5.15
CA THR A 26 -3.88 -1.21 5.41
C THR A 26 -3.64 -0.92 6.89
N ASP A 27 -4.33 -1.59 7.82
CA ASP A 27 -4.11 -1.49 9.27
C ASP A 27 -3.03 -2.49 9.71
N LEU A 28 -1.80 -2.31 9.24
CA LEU A 28 -0.64 -2.95 9.84
C LEU A 28 -0.06 -1.99 10.88
N PRO A 29 0.22 -2.46 12.12
CA PRO A 29 0.90 -1.64 13.11
C PRO A 29 2.21 -1.13 12.51
N VAL A 30 2.56 0.12 12.81
CA VAL A 30 3.82 0.74 12.40
C VAL A 30 4.95 -0.17 12.88
N GLU A 31 5.49 -0.99 11.97
CA GLU A 31 6.65 -1.81 12.24
C GLU A 31 7.82 -0.85 12.46
N THR A 32 8.25 -0.77 13.70
CA THR A 32 9.46 -0.05 14.10
C THR A 32 10.61 -0.57 13.26
N ALA A 33 11.44 0.32 12.72
CA ALA A 33 12.49 0.05 11.73
C ALA A 33 13.55 -1.01 12.09
N VAL A 34 13.45 -1.61 13.27
CA VAL A 34 14.28 -2.70 13.77
C VAL A 34 13.35 -3.76 14.33
N ASP A 35 13.28 -4.92 13.66
CA ASP A 35 12.52 -6.07 14.13
C ASP A 35 13.15 -6.57 15.44
N SER A 36 12.58 -6.20 16.59
CA SER A 36 13.13 -6.51 17.92
C SER A 36 13.37 -8.02 18.09
N LYS A 37 12.43 -8.84 17.62
CA LYS A 37 12.54 -10.31 17.60
C LYS A 37 13.77 -10.80 16.84
N PHE A 38 14.11 -10.16 15.72
CA PHE A 38 15.28 -10.52 14.92
C PHE A 38 16.57 -10.14 15.65
N VAL A 39 16.63 -8.93 16.23
CA VAL A 39 17.83 -8.45 16.95
C VAL A 39 18.12 -9.31 18.17
N ASP A 40 17.09 -9.72 18.91
CA ASP A 40 17.24 -10.56 20.10
C ASP A 40 17.76 -11.97 19.71
N ALA A 41 17.23 -12.56 18.63
CA ALA A 41 17.70 -13.84 18.09
C ALA A 41 19.13 -13.74 17.50
N TRP A 42 19.47 -12.61 16.89
CA TRP A 42 20.81 -12.36 16.35
C TRP A 42 21.85 -12.27 17.48
N LYS A 43 21.56 -11.51 18.54
CA LYS A 43 22.44 -11.42 19.71
C LYS A 43 22.64 -12.76 20.41
N GLN A 44 21.62 -13.62 20.40
CA GLN A 44 21.71 -14.98 20.93
C GLN A 44 22.62 -15.88 20.10
N SER A 45 22.61 -15.74 18.76
CA SER A 45 23.39 -16.61 17.86
C SER A 45 24.80 -16.09 17.60
N ILE A 46 25.00 -14.77 17.54
CA ILE A 46 26.28 -14.14 17.20
C ILE A 46 26.48 -12.88 18.08
N PRO A 47 27.10 -13.02 19.26
CA PRO A 47 27.27 -11.90 20.20
C PRO A 47 28.35 -10.88 19.81
N ASN A 48 29.25 -11.23 18.89
CA ASN A 48 30.42 -10.41 18.52
C ASN A 48 30.22 -9.54 17.26
N LEU A 49 29.04 -9.61 16.62
CA LEU A 49 28.81 -8.95 15.34
C LEU A 49 27.50 -8.18 15.35
N ASP A 50 27.54 -6.93 14.91
CA ASP A 50 26.35 -6.08 14.84
C ASP A 50 25.32 -6.66 13.87
N PRO A 51 24.02 -6.56 14.18
CA PRO A 51 22.98 -7.11 13.32
C PRO A 51 23.01 -6.45 11.93
N PRO A 52 22.74 -7.23 10.86
CA PRO A 52 22.72 -6.69 9.52
C PRO A 52 21.61 -5.65 9.36
N LYS A 53 21.84 -4.66 8.49
CA LYS A 53 20.83 -3.66 8.15
C LYS A 53 19.73 -4.30 7.31
N THR A 54 18.49 -4.18 7.76
CA THR A 54 17.30 -4.63 7.02
C THR A 54 16.91 -3.62 5.93
N PRO A 55 16.25 -4.05 4.84
CA PRO A 55 15.78 -3.12 3.81
C PRO A 55 14.79 -2.08 4.38
N SER A 56 14.02 -2.45 5.41
CA SER A 56 13.13 -1.53 6.13
C SER A 56 13.87 -0.34 6.74
N ALA A 57 15.13 -0.49 7.15
CA ALA A 57 15.94 0.61 7.68
C ALA A 57 16.27 1.68 6.61
N PHE A 58 16.24 1.32 5.33
CA PHE A 58 16.53 2.23 4.22
C PHE A 58 15.27 2.84 3.59
N MET A 59 14.08 2.35 3.96
CA MET A 59 12.82 2.80 3.40
C MET A 59 12.07 3.65 4.43
N LYS A 60 11.55 4.80 4.00
CA LYS A 60 10.63 5.58 4.83
C LYS A 60 9.30 4.80 4.94
N PRO A 61 8.75 4.58 6.15
CA PRO A 61 7.44 3.95 6.30
C PRO A 61 6.37 4.72 5.53
N ARG A 62 5.38 3.99 5.00
CA ARG A 62 4.24 4.59 4.32
C ARG A 62 3.50 5.53 5.29
N PRO A 63 3.22 6.79 4.92
CA PRO A 63 2.43 7.67 5.76
C PRO A 63 0.99 7.11 5.90
N PRO A 64 0.34 7.31 7.06
CA PRO A 64 -1.05 6.91 7.24
C PRO A 64 -1.94 7.59 6.20
N THR A 65 -2.94 6.87 5.68
CA THR A 65 -3.87 7.43 4.71
C THR A 65 -4.69 8.55 5.37
N PRO A 66 -4.62 9.81 4.88
CA PRO A 66 -5.49 10.86 5.39
C PRO A 66 -6.95 10.51 5.07
N SER A 67 -7.85 10.76 6.02
CA SER A 67 -9.30 10.57 5.82
C SER A 67 -9.92 11.61 4.88
N THR A 68 -9.20 12.69 4.60
CA THR A 68 -9.59 13.75 3.66
C THR A 68 -8.99 13.49 2.28
N ILE A 69 -9.81 13.63 1.23
CA ILE A 69 -9.38 13.47 -0.16
C ILE A 69 -8.35 14.57 -0.48
N PRO A 70 -7.08 14.23 -0.76
CA PRO A 70 -6.08 15.21 -1.13
C PRO A 70 -6.41 15.80 -2.50
N SER A 71 -6.05 17.07 -2.72
CA SER A 71 -6.26 17.74 -4.01
C SER A 71 -5.30 17.25 -5.11
N LYS A 72 -4.13 16.75 -4.73
CA LYS A 72 -3.08 16.27 -5.64
C LYS A 72 -2.65 14.85 -5.30
N LEU A 73 -2.17 14.13 -6.31
CA LEU A 73 -1.73 12.75 -6.19
C LEU A 73 -0.20 12.67 -6.24
N THR A 74 0.41 11.93 -5.33
CA THR A 74 1.87 11.72 -5.29
C THR A 74 2.27 10.43 -6.02
N VAL A 75 3.22 10.51 -6.97
CA VAL A 75 3.68 9.35 -7.75
C VAL A 75 5.17 9.07 -7.64
N ASN A 76 5.46 7.77 -7.57
CA ASN A 76 6.78 7.19 -7.64
C ASN A 76 6.84 6.22 -8.84
N LEU A 77 7.60 6.58 -9.87
CA LEU A 77 7.96 5.69 -10.99
C LEU A 77 9.41 5.26 -10.81
N ALA A 78 9.60 3.99 -10.47
CA ALA A 78 10.90 3.40 -10.21
C ALA A 78 11.24 2.36 -11.30
N LEU A 79 12.44 2.47 -11.84
CA LEU A 79 13.11 1.44 -12.62
C LEU A 79 14.19 0.78 -11.75
N PRO A 80 14.67 -0.41 -12.11
CA PRO A 80 15.69 -1.10 -11.32
C PRO A 80 16.98 -0.30 -11.12
N TYR A 81 17.32 0.61 -12.03
CA TYR A 81 18.56 1.38 -12.01
C TYR A 81 18.37 2.88 -11.70
N ASP A 82 17.15 3.40 -11.80
CA ASP A 82 16.87 4.83 -11.62
C ASP A 82 15.40 5.06 -11.28
N SER A 83 15.09 6.14 -10.56
CA SER A 83 13.71 6.58 -10.32
C SER A 83 13.43 7.82 -11.16
N LEU A 84 12.72 7.63 -12.28
CA LEU A 84 12.41 8.73 -13.20
C LEU A 84 11.53 9.81 -12.54
N VAL A 85 10.64 9.40 -11.65
CA VAL A 85 9.73 10.30 -10.93
C VAL A 85 9.67 9.84 -9.47
N SER A 86 10.08 10.70 -8.54
CA SER A 86 10.05 10.42 -7.10
C SER A 86 9.28 11.53 -6.38
N ALA A 87 8.22 11.15 -5.67
CA ALA A 87 7.37 12.00 -4.85
C ALA A 87 6.82 13.24 -5.59
N LYS A 88 6.50 13.10 -6.88
CA LYS A 88 5.97 14.20 -7.68
C LYS A 88 4.46 14.32 -7.51
N GLU A 89 3.98 15.54 -7.34
CA GLU A 89 2.55 15.88 -7.31
C GLU A 89 1.99 16.01 -8.73
N VAL A 90 0.88 15.33 -8.99
CA VAL A 90 0.24 15.19 -10.31
C VAL A 90 -1.28 15.23 -10.13
N ASP A 91 -2.01 15.75 -11.12
CA ASP A 91 -3.47 15.81 -11.09
C ASP A 91 -4.12 14.54 -11.65
N MET A 92 -3.56 14.01 -12.74
CA MET A 92 -4.13 12.84 -13.41
C MET A 92 -3.06 11.98 -14.08
N ILE A 93 -3.24 10.66 -14.02
CA ILE A 93 -2.36 9.70 -14.68
C ILE A 93 -3.17 8.71 -15.48
N ILE A 94 -2.69 8.41 -16.68
CA ILE A 94 -3.24 7.38 -17.55
C ILE A 94 -2.27 6.20 -17.57
N ILE A 95 -2.71 5.08 -17.03
CA ILE A 95 -1.92 3.85 -16.86
C ILE A 95 -2.37 2.79 -17.85
N PRO A 96 -1.46 2.19 -18.65
CA PRO A 96 -1.78 1.04 -19.47
C PRO A 96 -1.84 -0.23 -18.60
N ALA A 97 -3.04 -0.65 -18.24
CA ALA A 97 -3.28 -1.90 -17.51
C ALA A 97 -3.69 -3.05 -18.47
N THR A 98 -3.65 -4.29 -17.99
CA THR A 98 -4.14 -5.45 -18.74
C THR A 98 -5.63 -5.35 -19.08
N THR A 99 -6.42 -4.71 -18.22
CA THR A 99 -7.87 -4.46 -18.41
C THR A 99 -8.19 -3.28 -19.34
N GLY A 100 -7.18 -2.52 -19.78
CA GLY A 100 -7.35 -1.35 -20.64
C GLY A 100 -6.57 -0.12 -20.16
N GLN A 101 -6.99 1.08 -20.59
CA GLN A 101 -6.42 2.34 -20.14
C GLN A 101 -7.13 2.80 -18.86
N MET A 102 -6.40 2.96 -17.76
CA MET A 102 -6.94 3.38 -16.46
C MET A 102 -6.55 4.82 -16.16
N GLY A 103 -7.55 5.67 -15.89
CA GLY A 103 -7.35 7.06 -15.44
C GLY A 103 -7.42 7.16 -13.91
N VAL A 104 -6.33 7.57 -13.27
CA VAL A 104 -6.25 7.72 -11.81
C VAL A 104 -6.30 9.21 -11.46
N LEU A 105 -7.32 9.57 -10.69
CA LEU A 105 -7.50 10.90 -10.08
C LEU A 105 -7.25 10.85 -8.57
N PRO A 106 -7.08 12.00 -7.89
CA PRO A 106 -6.95 12.04 -6.44
C PRO A 106 -8.20 11.42 -5.78
N GLY A 107 -7.99 10.55 -4.78
CA GLY A 107 -9.09 9.81 -4.13
C GLY A 107 -9.52 8.51 -4.82
N HIS A 108 -8.78 8.05 -5.84
CA HIS A 108 -9.01 6.73 -6.45
C HIS A 108 -8.85 5.58 -5.41
N VAL A 109 -9.62 4.50 -5.60
CA VAL A 109 -9.53 3.30 -4.76
C VAL A 109 -8.14 2.66 -4.87
N ALA A 110 -7.56 2.27 -3.73
CA ALA A 110 -6.28 1.57 -3.71
C ALA A 110 -6.36 0.27 -4.53
N THR A 111 -5.66 0.23 -5.66
CA THR A 111 -5.72 -0.86 -6.63
C THR A 111 -4.31 -1.27 -7.02
N ILE A 112 -4.07 -2.58 -7.10
CA ILE A 112 -2.84 -3.16 -7.65
C ILE A 112 -3.21 -3.71 -9.03
N ALA A 113 -2.47 -3.30 -10.06
CA ALA A 113 -2.73 -3.70 -11.43
C ALA A 113 -1.44 -4.04 -12.17
N GLU A 114 -1.52 -5.02 -13.06
CA GLU A 114 -0.43 -5.38 -13.97
C GLU A 114 -0.34 -4.39 -15.12
N LEU A 115 0.88 -3.97 -15.45
CA LEU A 115 1.14 -3.03 -16.53
C LEU A 115 1.35 -3.75 -17.85
N LYS A 116 0.66 -3.28 -18.89
CA LYS A 116 0.92 -3.68 -20.27
C LYS A 116 2.04 -2.79 -20.84
N PRO A 117 2.94 -3.33 -21.69
CA PRO A 117 3.88 -2.50 -22.43
C PRO A 117 3.14 -1.42 -23.22
N GLY A 118 3.51 -0.17 -23.00
CA GLY A 118 2.79 0.97 -23.55
C GLY A 118 3.35 2.29 -23.05
N VAL A 119 2.59 3.36 -23.32
CA VAL A 119 2.94 4.71 -22.89
C VAL A 119 2.09 5.06 -21.67
N LEU A 120 2.76 5.50 -20.61
CA LEU A 120 2.13 6.06 -19.42
C LEU A 120 2.18 7.58 -19.54
N SER A 121 1.02 8.23 -19.44
CA SER A 121 0.90 9.69 -19.54
C SER A 121 0.68 10.29 -18.16
N VAL A 122 1.55 11.21 -17.76
CA VAL A 122 1.49 11.96 -16.50
C VAL A 122 1.07 13.39 -16.83
N HIS A 123 -0.04 13.86 -16.25
CA HIS A 123 -0.55 15.21 -16.48
C HIS A 123 -0.31 16.09 -15.25
N ASP A 124 0.63 17.04 -15.38
CA ASP A 124 0.84 18.09 -14.39
C ASP A 124 0.06 19.36 -14.75
N GLU A 125 -0.42 20.09 -13.75
CA GLU A 125 -0.99 21.44 -13.90
C GLU A 125 -0.03 22.37 -14.67
N GLY A 126 -0.32 22.58 -15.96
CA GLY A 126 0.29 23.64 -16.77
C GLY A 126 1.45 23.28 -17.69
N THR A 127 1.88 22.02 -17.78
CA THR A 127 2.92 21.64 -18.76
C THR A 127 2.64 20.32 -19.46
N CYS A 128 2.14 20.38 -20.70
CA CYS A 128 2.28 19.32 -21.69
C CYS A 128 3.77 19.15 -22.07
N ARG A 129 4.60 18.64 -21.14
CA ARG A 129 5.99 18.30 -21.42
C ARG A 129 6.06 16.83 -21.82
N ILE A 130 5.96 16.60 -23.12
CA ILE A 130 6.42 15.35 -23.74
C ILE A 130 7.92 15.27 -23.43
N HIS A 131 8.34 14.52 -22.41
CA HIS A 131 9.76 14.33 -22.13
C HIS A 131 10.36 13.42 -23.21
N PRO A 132 11.12 13.92 -24.21
CA PRO A 132 11.77 13.07 -25.19
C PRO A 132 13.21 12.88 -24.69
N LYS A 133 13.42 11.97 -23.74
CA LYS A 133 14.78 11.59 -23.35
C LYS A 133 15.04 10.13 -23.63
N ALA A 134 15.27 9.85 -24.91
CA ALA A 134 16.10 8.74 -25.35
C ALA A 134 16.65 9.06 -26.75
N LYS A 135 17.66 9.94 -26.83
CA LYS A 135 18.48 10.08 -28.04
C LYS A 135 19.79 9.36 -27.79
N LEU A 136 19.82 8.07 -28.13
CA LEU A 136 21.03 7.24 -28.13
C LEU A 136 21.95 7.77 -29.25
N SER A 137 22.99 8.50 -28.88
CA SER A 137 24.01 9.00 -29.81
C SER A 137 25.07 7.92 -30.02
N ILE A 138 24.96 7.18 -31.13
CA ILE A 138 26.01 6.31 -31.64
C ILE A 138 26.98 7.21 -32.43
N LYS A 139 28.16 7.49 -31.85
CA LYS A 139 29.30 8.04 -32.60
C LYS A 139 29.94 6.90 -33.39
N ARG A 140 30.09 7.10 -34.70
CA ARG A 140 30.98 6.31 -35.56
C ARG A 140 32.42 6.73 -35.34
#